data_AF-A0A0V8JE16-F1
#
_entry.id   AF-A0A0V8JE16-F1
#
_cell.length_a   1.000
_cell.length_b   1.000
_cell.length_c   1.000
_cell.angle_alpha   90.00
_cell.angle_beta   90.00
_cell.angle_gamma   90.00
#
_symmetry.space_group_name_H-M   'P 1'
#
loop_
_entity.id
_entity.type
_entity.pdbx_description
1 polymer ?
#
loop_
_entity_poly.entity_id
_entity_poly.type
_entity_poly.pdbx_seq_one_letter_code
_entity_poly.pdbx_strand_id
1 'polypeptide(L)'
;MHSQKERLSYDRLIARAEFYQEKSLALEKKLVFAEEQIETLEKEVNNTAREAEFQALDAHRARLEEEVIQLREQLAHAQSVDYEKRVADYENLLTAVQEEINEKEVKLENSMQKIKALEKKLSLQGRPDPFLKKAEDEEDSIFVKRDYECLCLFDYSMIMKEDLSGLIKGSFLIENTGIVSLHNPSICFRFQPNEANVLKGKIYSTENNETNQDNLANYQWMFIDNDWSKEAKERGELWICPIRDLSIDPGEKAVIQDYLIPFKKEAIGNLTIEAFVFFNKQQYKVKALNHIAINF
;
A
#
# COMPACT_ATOMS: atom_id res chain seq x y z
N MET A 1 -27.61 96.55 85.99
CA MET A 1 -26.49 95.58 86.09
C MET A 1 -26.75 94.20 85.46
N HIS A 2 -27.95 93.85 84.97
CA HIS A 2 -28.21 92.53 84.34
C HIS A 2 -27.77 92.40 82.87
N SER A 3 -27.67 93.48 82.10
CA SER A 3 -27.38 93.44 80.66
C SER A 3 -25.93 93.05 80.28
N GLN A 4 -24.94 93.25 81.15
CA GLN A 4 -23.53 92.93 80.85
C GLN A 4 -23.19 91.44 81.01
N LYS A 5 -23.80 90.73 81.97
CA LYS A 5 -23.54 89.30 82.20
C LYS A 5 -24.14 88.40 81.11
N GLU A 6 -25.31 88.75 80.58
CA GLU A 6 -25.92 88.02 79.46
C GLU A 6 -25.16 88.22 78.15
N ARG A 7 -24.66 89.44 77.88
CA ARG A 7 -23.76 89.72 76.74
C ARG A 7 -22.46 88.92 76.82
N LEU A 8 -21.79 88.90 77.98
CA LEU A 8 -20.59 88.10 78.22
C LEU A 8 -20.80 86.58 78.07
N SER A 9 -22.02 86.08 78.30
CA SER A 9 -22.38 84.67 78.11
C SER A 9 -22.67 84.34 76.64
N TYR A 10 -23.30 85.26 75.93
CA TYR A 10 -23.61 85.14 74.51
C TYR A 10 -22.34 85.21 73.64
N ASP A 11 -21.42 86.12 73.95
CA ASP A 11 -20.14 86.26 73.24
C ASP A 11 -19.26 85.00 73.38
N ARG A 12 -19.27 84.34 74.55
CA ARG A 12 -18.57 83.05 74.75
C ARG A 12 -19.20 81.90 73.96
N LEU A 13 -20.52 81.91 73.80
CA LEU A 13 -21.22 80.90 73.00
C LEU A 13 -20.91 81.09 71.51
N ILE A 14 -20.85 82.33 71.03
CA ILE A 14 -20.44 82.67 69.66
C ILE A 14 -18.99 82.23 69.43
N ALA A 15 -18.05 82.62 70.28
CA ALA A 15 -16.64 82.24 70.12
C ALA A 15 -16.42 80.72 70.14
N ARG A 16 -17.22 79.98 70.94
CA ARG A 16 -17.17 78.52 70.97
C ARG A 16 -17.77 77.90 69.71
N ALA A 17 -18.86 78.46 69.18
CA ALA A 17 -19.46 78.03 67.92
C ALA A 17 -18.50 78.28 66.75
N GLU A 18 -17.89 79.46 66.68
CA GLU A 18 -16.85 79.82 65.69
C GLU A 18 -15.66 78.87 65.77
N PHE A 19 -15.16 78.58 66.99
CA PHE A 19 -14.07 77.63 67.18
C PHE A 19 -14.40 76.22 66.66
N TYR A 20 -15.59 75.70 66.96
CA TYR A 20 -15.99 74.38 66.46
C TYR A 20 -16.24 74.38 64.95
N GLN A 21 -16.75 75.48 64.40
CA GLN A 21 -16.95 75.63 62.96
C GLN A 21 -15.60 75.68 62.23
N GLU A 22 -14.64 76.45 62.72
CA GLU A 22 -13.28 76.52 62.18
C GLU A 22 -12.56 75.16 62.31
N LYS A 23 -12.71 74.49 63.46
CA LYS A 23 -12.15 73.14 63.67
C LYS A 23 -12.81 72.10 62.75
N SER A 24 -14.12 72.18 62.53
CA SER A 24 -14.84 71.30 61.60
C SER A 24 -14.32 71.48 60.18
N LEU A 25 -14.15 72.74 59.75
CA LEU A 25 -13.68 73.08 58.42
C LEU A 25 -12.20 72.66 58.21
N ALA A 26 -11.38 72.80 59.25
CA ALA A 26 -10.00 72.31 59.24
C ALA A 26 -9.93 70.77 59.18
N LEU A 27 -10.86 70.07 59.83
CA LEU A 27 -10.95 68.61 59.77
C LEU A 27 -11.45 68.14 58.40
N GLU A 28 -12.50 68.75 57.85
CA GLU A 28 -12.99 68.45 56.50
C GLU A 28 -11.90 68.64 55.45
N LYS A 29 -11.16 69.76 55.51
CA LYS A 29 -10.02 70.00 54.62
C LYS A 29 -8.98 68.88 54.70
N LYS A 30 -8.62 68.44 55.92
CA LYS A 30 -7.67 67.34 56.11
C LYS A 30 -8.22 66.00 55.61
N LEU A 31 -9.51 65.77 55.78
CA LEU A 31 -10.19 64.55 55.36
C LEU A 31 -10.19 64.46 53.83
N VAL A 32 -10.55 65.55 53.14
CA VAL A 32 -10.50 65.65 51.67
C VAL A 32 -9.10 65.38 51.13
N PHE A 33 -8.05 65.96 51.72
CA PHE A 33 -6.67 65.67 51.28
C PHE A 33 -6.22 64.24 51.56
N ALA A 34 -6.68 63.64 52.67
CA ALA A 34 -6.38 62.25 52.97
C ALA A 34 -7.10 61.31 52.00
N GLU A 35 -8.35 61.58 51.64
CA GLU A 35 -9.10 60.83 50.63
C GLU A 35 -8.45 60.93 49.24
N GLU A 36 -8.02 62.13 48.82
CA GLU A 36 -7.30 62.32 47.56
C GLU A 36 -5.97 61.52 47.53
N GLN A 37 -5.23 61.49 48.65
CA GLN A 37 -4.02 60.68 48.79
C GLN A 37 -4.31 59.17 48.76
N ILE A 38 -5.41 58.72 49.34
CA ILE A 38 -5.81 57.31 49.28
C ILE A 38 -6.13 56.95 47.84
N GLU A 39 -6.90 57.78 47.13
CA GLU A 39 -7.27 57.52 45.73
C GLU A 39 -6.05 57.46 44.81
N THR A 40 -5.05 58.32 45.01
CA THR A 40 -3.81 58.29 44.22
C THR A 40 -3.00 57.03 44.50
N LEU A 41 -2.83 56.65 45.77
CA LEU A 41 -2.11 55.45 46.17
C LEU A 41 -2.81 54.17 45.69
N GLU A 42 -4.13 54.10 45.75
CA GLU A 42 -4.90 52.96 45.23
C GLU A 42 -4.72 52.79 43.72
N LYS A 43 -4.70 53.90 42.96
CA LYS A 43 -4.42 53.87 41.51
C LYS A 43 -3.00 53.38 41.21
N GLU A 44 -2.00 53.85 41.96
CA GLU A 44 -0.62 53.39 41.80
C GLU A 44 -0.49 51.89 42.08
N VAL A 45 -1.02 51.41 43.21
CA VAL A 45 -0.98 49.98 43.57
C VAL A 45 -1.65 49.11 42.51
N ASN A 46 -2.82 49.53 42.00
CA ASN A 46 -3.53 48.77 40.98
C ASN A 46 -2.77 48.73 39.64
N ASN A 47 -2.13 49.83 39.25
CA ASN A 47 -1.29 49.88 38.05
C ASN A 47 -0.06 48.98 38.20
N THR A 48 0.62 49.01 39.35
CA THR A 48 1.78 48.14 39.61
C THR A 48 1.39 46.66 39.64
N ALA A 49 0.23 46.32 40.23
CA ALA A 49 -0.28 44.95 40.22
C ALA A 49 -0.56 44.45 38.80
N ARG A 50 -1.17 45.28 37.95
CA ARG A 50 -1.41 44.98 36.53
C ARG A 50 -0.12 44.84 35.73
N GLU A 51 0.87 45.71 35.97
CA GLU A 51 2.18 45.60 35.32
C GLU A 51 2.90 44.31 35.71
N ALA A 52 2.85 43.92 36.99
CA ALA A 52 3.44 42.67 37.45
C ALA A 52 2.74 41.44 36.84
N GLU A 53 1.42 41.45 36.73
CA GLU A 53 0.64 40.39 36.08
C GLU A 53 0.99 40.29 34.58
N PHE A 54 1.08 41.42 33.90
CA PHE A 54 1.46 41.47 32.48
C PHE A 54 2.88 40.92 32.25
N GLN A 55 3.85 41.30 33.10
CA GLN A 55 5.21 40.78 33.03
C GLN A 55 5.28 39.27 33.28
N ALA A 56 4.49 38.75 34.23
CA ALA A 56 4.43 37.32 34.49
C ALA A 56 3.84 36.56 33.29
N LEU A 57 2.81 37.11 32.66
CA LEU A 57 2.17 36.52 31.48
C LEU A 57 3.11 36.53 30.26
N ASP A 58 3.84 37.62 30.03
CA ASP A 58 4.84 37.70 28.97
C ASP A 58 6.00 36.72 29.19
N ALA A 59 6.49 36.59 30.43
CA ALA A 59 7.52 35.61 30.76
C ALA A 59 7.05 34.17 30.54
N HIS A 60 5.78 33.87 30.87
CA HIS A 60 5.18 32.57 30.61
C HIS A 60 5.02 32.31 29.11
N ARG A 61 4.57 33.31 28.35
CA ARG A 61 4.44 33.22 26.90
C ARG A 61 5.79 32.96 26.22
N ALA A 62 6.85 33.66 26.64
CA ALA A 62 8.18 33.46 26.10
C ALA A 62 8.70 32.02 26.32
N ARG A 63 8.44 31.44 27.51
CA ARG A 63 8.78 30.03 27.79
C ARG A 63 8.03 29.06 26.90
N LEU A 64 6.74 29.27 26.71
CA LEU A 64 5.94 28.41 25.81
C LEU A 64 6.41 28.52 24.37
N GLU A 65 6.78 29.71 23.90
CA GLU A 65 7.32 29.90 22.55
C GLU A 65 8.64 29.13 22.35
N GLU A 66 9.52 29.12 23.35
CA GLU A 66 10.77 28.36 23.33
C GLU A 66 10.53 26.84 23.34
N GLU A 67 9.59 26.35 24.14
CA GLU A 67 9.20 24.94 24.17
C GLU A 67 8.62 24.48 22.82
N VAL A 68 7.79 25.31 22.18
CA VAL A 68 7.24 25.02 20.85
C VAL A 68 8.34 24.92 19.79
N ILE A 69 9.38 25.77 19.87
CA ILE A 69 10.53 25.69 18.96
C ILE A 69 11.26 24.37 19.14
N GLN A 70 11.58 24.00 20.39
CA GLN A 70 12.28 22.74 20.69
C GLN A 70 11.49 21.51 20.22
N LEU A 71 10.17 21.49 20.46
CA LEU A 71 9.31 20.39 20.02
C LEU A 71 9.24 20.28 18.48
N ARG A 72 9.22 21.41 17.77
CA ARG A 72 9.25 21.41 16.30
C ARG A 72 10.57 20.87 15.76
N GLU A 73 11.69 21.21 16.37
CA GLU A 73 13.00 20.68 15.98
C GLU A 73 13.11 19.17 16.24
N GLN A 74 12.64 18.70 17.40
CA GLN A 74 12.60 17.27 17.72
C GLN A 74 11.72 16.49 16.74
N LEU A 75 10.54 17.02 16.40
CA LEU A 75 9.64 16.41 15.44
C LEU A 75 10.29 16.31 14.05
N ALA A 76 10.92 17.39 13.59
CA ALA A 76 11.58 17.42 12.29
C ALA A 76 12.74 16.40 12.23
N HIS A 77 13.55 16.32 13.29
CA HIS A 77 14.64 15.35 13.37
C HIS A 77 14.14 13.90 13.38
N ALA A 78 13.11 13.61 14.20
CA ALA A 78 12.52 12.28 14.27
C ALA A 78 11.93 11.83 12.92
N GLN A 79 11.27 12.73 12.20
CA GLN A 79 10.75 12.45 10.86
C GLN A 79 11.88 12.16 9.87
N SER A 80 12.96 12.96 9.87
CA SER A 80 14.11 12.75 8.97
C SER A 80 14.75 11.38 9.16
N VAL A 81 14.99 10.98 10.42
CA VAL A 81 15.62 9.70 10.76
C VAL A 81 14.76 8.50 10.32
N ASP A 82 13.44 8.59 10.45
CA ASP A 82 12.53 7.53 10.02
C ASP A 82 12.51 7.38 8.48
N TYR A 83 12.50 8.50 7.75
CA TYR A 83 12.57 8.47 6.29
C TYR A 83 13.89 7.91 5.76
N GLU A 84 15.03 8.33 6.32
CA GLU A 84 16.35 7.83 5.93
C GLU A 84 16.45 6.31 6.12
N LYS A 85 15.97 5.80 7.26
CA LYS A 85 15.95 4.36 7.52
C LYS A 85 15.09 3.62 6.51
N ARG A 86 13.89 4.13 6.22
CA ARG A 86 12.98 3.50 5.26
C ARG A 86 13.54 3.51 3.83
N VAL A 87 14.23 4.57 3.44
CA VAL A 87 14.94 4.64 2.16
C VAL A 87 16.04 3.59 2.09
N ALA A 88 16.87 3.47 3.13
CA ALA A 88 17.92 2.46 3.20
C ALA A 88 17.36 1.03 3.13
N ASP A 89 16.24 0.74 3.79
CA ASP A 89 15.58 -0.57 3.72
C ASP A 89 15.09 -0.90 2.29
N TYR A 90 14.54 0.09 1.57
CA TYR A 90 14.15 -0.09 0.17
C TYR A 90 15.33 -0.27 -0.78
N GLU A 91 16.42 0.48 -0.57
CA GLU A 91 17.65 0.32 -1.35
C GLU A 91 18.22 -1.09 -1.19
N ASN A 92 18.28 -1.60 0.04
CA ASN A 92 18.71 -2.98 0.31
C ASN A 92 17.82 -4.01 -0.39
N LEU A 93 16.50 -3.82 -0.36
CA LEU A 93 15.57 -4.73 -1.05
C LEU A 93 15.78 -4.70 -2.57
N LEU A 94 15.98 -3.52 -3.16
CA LEU A 94 16.26 -3.37 -4.58
C LEU A 94 17.57 -4.06 -4.97
N THR A 95 18.62 -3.95 -4.16
CA THR A 95 19.87 -4.67 -4.38
C THR A 95 19.67 -6.17 -4.36
N ALA A 96 18.94 -6.71 -3.37
CA ALA A 96 18.66 -8.14 -3.29
C ALA A 96 17.86 -8.65 -4.50
N VAL A 97 16.86 -7.88 -4.96
CA VAL A 97 16.09 -8.22 -6.17
C VAL A 97 16.98 -8.17 -7.42
N GLN A 98 17.89 -7.20 -7.52
CA GLN A 98 18.83 -7.12 -8.64
C GLN A 98 19.78 -8.32 -8.69
N GLU A 99 20.28 -8.77 -7.54
CA GLU A 99 21.10 -9.98 -7.43
C GLU A 99 20.32 -11.22 -7.88
N GLU A 100 19.08 -11.38 -7.42
CA GLU A 100 18.21 -12.49 -7.82
C GLU A 100 17.92 -12.50 -9.33
N ILE A 101 17.73 -11.33 -9.94
CA ILE A 101 17.55 -11.19 -11.39
C ILE A 101 18.83 -11.65 -12.12
N ASN A 102 20.00 -11.15 -11.71
CA ASN A 102 21.27 -11.50 -12.35
C ASN A 102 21.53 -13.02 -12.30
N GLU A 103 21.26 -13.66 -11.16
CA GLU A 103 21.39 -15.12 -11.02
C GLU A 103 20.46 -15.88 -11.97
N LYS A 104 19.19 -15.42 -12.09
CA LYS A 104 18.21 -16.04 -12.98
C LYS A 104 18.58 -15.84 -14.45
N GLU A 105 19.15 -14.70 -14.83
CA GLU A 105 19.64 -14.45 -16.19
C GLU A 105 20.76 -15.42 -16.58
N VAL A 106 21.74 -15.64 -15.70
CA VAL A 106 22.82 -16.62 -15.92
C VAL A 106 22.25 -18.04 -16.04
N LYS A 107 21.34 -18.43 -15.15
CA LYS A 107 20.67 -19.75 -15.21
C LYS A 107 19.87 -19.93 -16.50
N LEU A 108 19.21 -18.87 -16.98
CA LEU A 108 18.46 -18.88 -18.22
C LEU A 108 19.38 -19.01 -19.43
N GLU A 109 20.48 -18.28 -19.48
CA GLU A 109 21.47 -18.37 -20.57
C GLU A 109 22.04 -19.78 -20.69
N ASN A 110 22.46 -20.38 -19.57
CA ASN A 110 22.95 -21.76 -19.52
C ASN A 110 21.88 -22.75 -20.01
N SER A 111 20.63 -22.56 -19.61
CA SER A 111 19.51 -23.40 -20.04
C SER A 111 19.24 -23.27 -21.54
N MET A 112 19.26 -22.05 -22.08
CA MET A 112 19.10 -21.79 -23.51
C MET A 112 20.23 -22.39 -24.34
N GLN A 113 21.48 -22.29 -23.89
CA GLN A 113 22.61 -22.93 -24.55
C GLN A 113 22.45 -24.46 -24.60
N LYS A 114 21.98 -25.06 -23.50
CA LYS A 114 21.69 -26.50 -23.43
C LYS A 114 20.55 -26.89 -24.37
N ILE A 115 19.48 -26.11 -24.44
CA ILE A 115 18.37 -26.31 -25.39
C ILE A 115 18.91 -26.26 -26.82
N LYS A 116 19.65 -25.22 -27.21
CA LYS A 116 20.21 -25.07 -28.56
C LYS A 116 21.14 -26.24 -28.94
N ALA A 117 21.94 -26.72 -27.98
CA ALA A 117 22.79 -27.89 -28.18
C ALA A 117 21.96 -29.18 -28.40
N LEU A 118 20.86 -29.36 -27.65
CA LEU A 118 19.94 -30.47 -27.82
C LEU A 118 19.14 -30.37 -29.12
N GLU A 119 18.63 -29.20 -29.47
CA GLU A 119 17.94 -28.94 -30.75
C GLU A 119 18.85 -29.22 -31.94
N LYS A 120 20.12 -28.81 -31.90
CA LYS A 120 21.10 -29.14 -32.94
C LYS A 120 21.33 -30.65 -33.04
N LYS A 121 21.37 -31.36 -31.91
CA LYS A 121 21.45 -32.84 -31.91
C LYS A 121 20.18 -33.48 -32.48
N LEU A 122 19.01 -32.93 -32.16
CA LEU A 122 17.71 -33.39 -32.64
C LEU A 122 17.54 -33.13 -34.15
N SER A 123 17.99 -31.98 -34.64
CA SER A 123 18.05 -31.64 -36.07
C SER A 123 18.95 -32.56 -36.87
N LEU A 124 19.99 -33.12 -36.24
CA LEU A 124 20.94 -34.06 -36.86
C LEU A 124 20.52 -35.53 -36.72
N GLN A 125 19.50 -35.83 -35.92
CA GLN A 125 18.98 -37.19 -35.71
C GLN A 125 17.51 -37.28 -36.15
N GLY A 126 17.27 -37.81 -37.35
CA GLY A 126 16.04 -38.54 -37.60
C GLY A 126 15.90 -39.65 -36.55
N ARG A 127 14.78 -39.61 -35.80
CA ARG A 127 14.39 -40.53 -34.72
C ARG A 127 14.72 -42.02 -35.00
N PRO A 128 15.07 -42.82 -33.96
CA PRO A 128 14.15 -43.14 -32.86
C PRO A 128 14.70 -43.07 -31.41
N ASP A 129 13.75 -42.94 -30.49
CA ASP A 129 13.81 -42.98 -29.00
C ASP A 129 14.04 -44.41 -28.47
N PRO A 130 14.15 -44.69 -27.14
CA PRO A 130 14.51 -43.82 -26.00
C PRO A 130 15.57 -44.47 -25.06
N PHE A 131 16.35 -43.71 -24.29
CA PHE A 131 16.76 -44.18 -22.95
C PHE A 131 17.13 -43.05 -21.99
N LEU A 132 16.53 -43.15 -20.80
CA LEU A 132 16.72 -42.33 -19.62
C LEU A 132 18.18 -42.02 -19.30
N LYS A 133 18.48 -40.76 -18.99
CA LYS A 133 19.48 -40.44 -17.96
C LYS A 133 18.92 -39.39 -17.00
N LYS A 134 18.81 -39.83 -15.75
CA LYS A 134 18.61 -39.01 -14.55
C LYS A 134 19.66 -37.91 -14.51
N ALA A 135 19.23 -36.68 -14.26
CA ALA A 135 20.11 -35.64 -13.77
C ALA A 135 20.21 -35.81 -12.26
N GLU A 136 21.43 -36.03 -11.78
CA GLU A 136 21.79 -35.95 -10.36
C GLU A 136 21.87 -34.48 -9.96
N ASP A 137 21.09 -34.18 -8.93
CA ASP A 137 21.22 -33.21 -7.83
C ASP A 137 22.33 -32.14 -7.94
N GLU A 138 21.88 -30.88 -7.96
CA GLU A 138 22.61 -29.76 -7.35
C GLU A 138 21.73 -29.18 -6.24
N GLU A 139 22.27 -29.25 -5.03
CA GLU A 139 21.65 -28.83 -3.77
C GLU A 139 21.63 -27.31 -3.66
N ASP A 140 20.44 -26.73 -3.64
CA ASP A 140 20.14 -25.52 -2.87
C ASP A 140 18.94 -25.89 -1.97
N SER A 141 19.13 -25.80 -0.66
CA SER A 141 18.18 -26.22 0.35
C SER A 141 16.87 -25.42 0.31
N ILE A 142 15.72 -26.12 0.39
CA ILE A 142 14.49 -25.85 1.19
C ILE A 142 13.22 -26.39 0.45
N PHE A 143 12.51 -27.30 1.13
CA PHE A 143 11.32 -28.10 0.76
C PHE A 143 11.54 -29.32 -0.17
N VAL A 144 11.20 -30.50 0.36
CA VAL A 144 11.16 -31.74 -0.41
C VAL A 144 9.95 -31.66 -1.32
N LYS A 145 10.05 -32.17 -2.56
CA LYS A 145 8.98 -32.25 -3.58
C LYS A 145 7.62 -32.84 -3.09
N ARG A 146 7.54 -33.33 -1.85
CA ARG A 146 6.32 -33.84 -1.20
C ARG A 146 5.51 -32.74 -0.50
N ASP A 147 6.12 -31.59 -0.21
CA ASP A 147 5.46 -30.51 0.54
C ASP A 147 4.57 -29.66 -0.38
N TYR A 148 5.06 -29.42 -1.60
CA TYR A 148 4.33 -28.76 -2.69
C TYR A 148 3.92 -29.78 -3.75
N GLU A 149 2.62 -30.05 -3.81
CA GLU A 149 2.03 -30.87 -4.85
C GLU A 149 0.76 -30.20 -5.37
N CYS A 150 0.64 -30.10 -6.69
CA CYS A 150 -0.50 -29.46 -7.31
C CYS A 150 -0.92 -30.28 -8.53
N LEU A 151 -2.22 -30.42 -8.70
CA LEU A 151 -2.84 -31.05 -9.85
C LEU A 151 -3.50 -29.98 -10.70
N CYS A 152 -3.08 -29.90 -11.96
CA CYS A 152 -3.66 -28.96 -12.91
C CYS A 152 -4.26 -29.71 -14.08
N LEU A 153 -5.50 -29.39 -14.49
CA LEU A 153 -6.13 -30.02 -15.64
C LEU A 153 -7.03 -29.08 -16.42
N PHE A 154 -7.17 -29.37 -17.71
CA PHE A 154 -8.20 -28.82 -18.56
C PHE A 154 -9.45 -29.68 -18.44
N ASP A 155 -10.55 -29.08 -18.01
CA ASP A 155 -11.90 -29.62 -18.16
C ASP A 155 -12.57 -28.88 -19.32
N TYR A 156 -12.86 -29.56 -20.42
CA TYR A 156 -13.31 -28.87 -21.63
C TYR A 156 -14.28 -29.69 -22.46
N SER A 157 -15.05 -28.94 -23.25
CA SER A 157 -15.92 -29.42 -24.30
C SER A 157 -15.56 -28.71 -25.59
N MET A 158 -15.74 -29.40 -26.71
CA MET A 158 -15.48 -28.85 -28.04
C MET A 158 -16.77 -28.82 -28.83
N ILE A 159 -17.08 -27.65 -29.38
CA ILE A 159 -18.18 -27.46 -30.32
C ILE A 159 -17.57 -27.29 -31.70
N MET A 160 -17.82 -28.26 -32.58
CA MET A 160 -17.31 -28.28 -33.95
C MET A 160 -18.46 -28.03 -34.93
N LYS A 161 -18.20 -27.22 -35.95
CA LYS A 161 -19.13 -26.93 -37.04
C LYS A 161 -18.80 -27.79 -38.27
N GLU A 162 -19.70 -27.77 -39.25
CA GLU A 162 -19.54 -28.52 -40.52
C GLU A 162 -18.30 -28.11 -41.32
N ASP A 163 -17.86 -26.85 -41.20
CA ASP A 163 -16.64 -26.32 -41.81
C ASP A 163 -15.36 -26.70 -41.01
N LEU A 164 -15.48 -27.57 -40.01
CA LEU A 164 -14.39 -27.97 -39.11
C LEU A 164 -13.77 -26.79 -38.33
N SER A 165 -14.42 -25.62 -38.33
CA SER A 165 -14.16 -24.56 -37.37
C SER A 165 -14.93 -24.82 -36.08
N GLY A 166 -14.55 -24.16 -34.99
CA GLY A 166 -15.22 -24.43 -33.72
C GLY A 166 -14.77 -23.56 -32.56
N LEU A 167 -15.22 -23.98 -31.39
CA LEU A 167 -14.97 -23.32 -30.13
C LEU A 167 -14.71 -24.38 -29.06
N ILE A 168 -13.60 -24.24 -28.35
CA ILE A 168 -13.34 -25.00 -27.13
C ILE A 168 -13.86 -24.13 -25.99
N LYS A 169 -14.77 -24.70 -25.19
CA LYS A 169 -15.26 -24.08 -23.96
C LYS A 169 -14.91 -24.97 -22.78
N GLY A 170 -14.32 -24.40 -21.74
CA GLY A 170 -13.92 -25.18 -20.59
C GLY A 170 -13.64 -24.37 -19.34
N SER A 171 -13.17 -25.09 -18.32
CA SER A 171 -12.58 -24.55 -17.11
C SER A 171 -11.19 -25.14 -16.90
N PHE A 172 -10.29 -24.35 -16.32
CA PHE A 172 -8.95 -24.83 -15.96
C PHE A 172 -8.87 -24.96 -14.45
N LEU A 173 -8.62 -26.18 -13.97
CA LEU A 173 -8.60 -26.52 -12.56
C LEU A 173 -7.17 -26.54 -12.05
N ILE A 174 -6.97 -25.98 -10.86
CA ILE A 174 -5.72 -26.00 -10.10
C ILE A 174 -6.08 -26.48 -8.69
N GLU A 175 -5.63 -27.66 -8.31
CA GLU A 175 -5.92 -28.28 -7.03
C GLU A 175 -4.63 -28.48 -6.23
N ASN A 176 -4.57 -27.96 -5.01
CA ASN A 176 -3.43 -28.19 -4.13
C ASN A 176 -3.57 -29.57 -3.48
N THR A 177 -2.75 -30.52 -3.92
CA THR A 177 -2.69 -31.88 -3.36
C THR A 177 -1.54 -32.06 -2.37
N GLY A 178 -0.75 -31.01 -2.13
CA GLY A 178 0.35 -30.99 -1.19
C GLY A 178 -0.11 -30.72 0.25
N ILE A 179 0.85 -30.38 1.10
CA ILE A 179 0.61 -30.09 2.53
C ILE A 179 0.90 -28.64 2.90
N VAL A 180 1.35 -27.81 1.96
CA VAL A 180 1.61 -26.39 2.15
C VAL A 180 0.72 -25.56 1.22
N SER A 181 0.23 -24.42 1.71
CA SER A 181 -0.56 -23.47 0.90
C SER A 181 0.24 -22.92 -0.28
N LEU A 182 -0.41 -22.87 -1.44
CA LEU A 182 0.15 -22.34 -2.67
C LEU A 182 -0.39 -20.92 -2.90
N HIS A 183 0.48 -19.99 -3.29
CA HIS A 183 0.12 -18.58 -3.37
C HIS A 183 0.36 -17.99 -4.76
N ASN A 184 -0.58 -17.16 -5.21
CA ASN A 184 -0.49 -16.32 -6.41
C ASN A 184 0.00 -17.06 -7.66
N PRO A 185 -0.75 -18.08 -8.15
CA PRO A 185 -0.39 -18.80 -9.36
C PRO A 185 -0.40 -17.89 -10.59
N SER A 186 0.68 -17.92 -11.36
CA SER A 186 0.71 -17.41 -12.73
C SER A 186 0.56 -18.57 -13.70
N ILE A 187 -0.28 -18.43 -14.72
CA ILE A 187 -0.61 -19.51 -15.65
C ILE A 187 -0.20 -19.10 -17.05
N CYS A 188 0.55 -19.97 -17.71
CA CYS A 188 0.92 -19.85 -19.11
C CYS A 188 0.13 -20.87 -19.92
N PHE A 189 -0.70 -20.39 -20.85
CA PHE A 189 -1.28 -21.21 -21.92
C PHE A 189 -0.41 -21.10 -23.16
N ARG A 190 0.13 -22.22 -23.63
CA ARG A 190 0.98 -22.28 -24.81
C ARG A 190 0.22 -22.91 -25.97
N PHE A 191 0.10 -22.16 -27.06
CA PHE A 191 -0.61 -22.53 -28.27
C PHE A 191 0.39 -22.89 -29.37
N GLN A 192 0.09 -23.96 -30.10
CA GLN A 192 0.82 -24.34 -31.29
C GLN A 192 -0.19 -24.70 -32.40
N PRO A 193 -0.16 -24.01 -33.55
CA PRO A 193 0.75 -22.93 -33.95
C PRO A 193 0.45 -21.60 -33.23
N ASN A 194 1.42 -20.68 -33.24
CA ASN A 194 1.40 -19.47 -32.40
C ASN A 194 0.25 -18.51 -32.74
N GLU A 195 -0.22 -18.53 -33.99
CA GLU A 195 -1.32 -17.70 -34.49
C GLU A 195 -2.68 -18.07 -33.89
N ALA A 196 -2.77 -19.22 -33.20
CA ALA A 196 -3.99 -19.69 -32.54
C ALA A 196 -4.13 -19.19 -31.08
N ASN A 197 -3.26 -18.28 -30.62
CA ASN A 197 -3.18 -17.75 -29.25
C ASN A 197 -4.35 -16.83 -28.85
N VAL A 198 -5.58 -17.31 -28.99
CA VAL A 198 -6.80 -16.58 -28.63
C VAL A 198 -7.48 -17.25 -27.44
N LEU A 199 -7.45 -16.57 -26.29
CA LEU A 199 -8.18 -16.97 -25.08
C LEU A 199 -9.18 -15.87 -24.71
N LYS A 200 -10.46 -16.25 -24.57
CA LYS A 200 -11.56 -15.40 -24.16
C LYS A 200 -12.21 -15.99 -22.91
N GLY A 201 -13.08 -15.23 -22.24
CA GLY A 201 -13.81 -15.69 -21.07
C GLY A 201 -13.88 -14.60 -20.00
N LYS A 202 -14.11 -15.01 -18.74
CA LYS A 202 -14.08 -14.11 -17.58
C LYS A 202 -12.63 -13.82 -17.13
N ILE A 203 -11.83 -13.31 -18.05
CA ILE A 203 -10.45 -12.89 -17.82
C ILE A 203 -10.35 -11.41 -18.21
N TYR A 204 -9.90 -10.59 -17.27
CA TYR A 204 -9.78 -9.15 -17.48
C TYR A 204 -8.62 -8.82 -18.43
N SER A 205 -8.87 -7.92 -19.37
CA SER A 205 -7.86 -7.34 -20.27
C SER A 205 -8.01 -5.82 -20.28
N THR A 206 -6.89 -5.12 -20.18
CA THR A 206 -6.77 -3.65 -20.24
C THR A 206 -7.30 -3.11 -21.58
N GLU A 207 -6.89 -3.71 -22.70
CA GLU A 207 -7.27 -3.33 -24.07
C GLU A 207 -8.80 -3.35 -24.32
N ASN A 208 -9.54 -4.22 -23.63
CA ASN A 208 -10.97 -4.42 -23.88
C ASN A 208 -11.89 -3.72 -22.87
N ASN A 209 -11.36 -3.21 -21.74
CA ASN A 209 -12.17 -2.73 -20.60
C ASN A 209 -11.85 -1.30 -20.17
N GLU A 210 -11.19 -0.49 -21.01
CA GLU A 210 -10.83 0.92 -20.71
C GLU A 210 -12.01 1.78 -20.24
N THR A 211 -13.25 1.40 -20.53
CA THR A 211 -14.46 2.20 -20.25
C THR A 211 -15.15 1.89 -18.92
N ASN A 212 -14.82 0.81 -18.19
CA ASN A 212 -15.57 0.42 -16.98
C ASN A 212 -14.68 -0.14 -15.85
N GLN A 213 -14.01 0.73 -15.10
CA GLN A 213 -13.25 0.35 -13.89
C GLN A 213 -14.13 -0.35 -12.83
N ASP A 214 -15.44 -0.04 -12.78
CA ASP A 214 -16.40 -0.65 -11.83
C ASP A 214 -16.63 -2.16 -12.05
N ASN A 215 -16.22 -2.72 -13.19
CA ASN A 215 -16.41 -4.15 -13.50
C ASN A 215 -15.25 -5.05 -13.04
N LEU A 216 -14.17 -4.51 -12.47
CA LEU A 216 -13.02 -5.33 -12.03
C LEU A 216 -13.41 -6.37 -10.96
N ALA A 217 -14.43 -6.07 -10.15
CA ALA A 217 -14.96 -6.99 -9.14
C ALA A 217 -15.57 -8.28 -9.71
N ASN A 218 -15.97 -8.28 -10.99
CA ASN A 218 -16.56 -9.44 -11.66
C ASN A 218 -15.51 -10.39 -12.24
N TYR A 219 -14.24 -10.02 -12.22
CA TYR A 219 -13.13 -10.82 -12.72
C TYR A 219 -12.28 -11.33 -11.56
N GLN A 220 -11.83 -12.58 -11.67
CA GLN A 220 -10.87 -13.18 -10.73
C GLN A 220 -9.46 -13.24 -11.31
N TRP A 221 -9.36 -13.27 -12.65
CA TRP A 221 -8.12 -13.45 -13.40
C TRP A 221 -7.94 -12.30 -14.38
N MET A 222 -6.69 -11.93 -14.65
CA MET A 222 -6.32 -10.92 -15.64
C MET A 222 -5.17 -11.40 -16.52
N PHE A 223 -5.12 -10.89 -17.75
CA PHE A 223 -3.93 -11.01 -18.59
C PHE A 223 -2.78 -10.19 -18.01
N ILE A 224 -1.58 -10.74 -18.03
CA ILE A 224 -0.37 -9.98 -17.74
C ILE A 224 -0.13 -9.08 -18.95
N ASP A 225 -0.08 -7.77 -18.71
CA ASP A 225 0.10 -6.74 -19.73
C ASP A 225 1.39 -5.94 -19.44
N ASN A 226 2.51 -6.50 -19.89
CA ASN A 226 3.83 -5.87 -19.86
C ASN A 226 4.59 -6.17 -21.17
N ASP A 227 5.73 -5.54 -21.42
CA ASP A 227 6.45 -5.73 -22.70
C ASP A 227 6.88 -7.19 -22.92
N TRP A 228 7.25 -7.91 -21.85
CA TRP A 228 7.52 -9.34 -21.91
C TRP A 228 6.31 -10.18 -22.36
N SER A 229 5.09 -9.80 -21.95
CA SER A 229 3.86 -10.48 -22.37
C SER A 229 3.59 -10.32 -23.87
N LYS A 230 4.02 -9.21 -24.48
CA LYS A 230 3.90 -8.98 -25.93
C LYS A 230 4.83 -9.94 -26.69
N GLU A 231 6.08 -10.07 -26.25
CA GLU A 231 7.02 -11.06 -26.81
C GLU A 231 6.54 -12.50 -26.60
N ALA A 232 5.93 -12.78 -25.44
CA ALA A 232 5.34 -14.09 -25.15
C ALA A 232 4.20 -14.43 -26.11
N LYS A 233 3.35 -13.46 -26.46
CA LYS A 233 2.28 -13.63 -27.46
C LYS A 233 2.85 -14.06 -28.82
N GLU A 234 3.98 -13.51 -29.26
CA GLU A 234 4.64 -13.90 -30.52
C GLU A 234 5.12 -15.36 -30.50
N ARG A 235 5.48 -15.89 -29.32
CA ARG A 235 5.82 -17.30 -29.10
C ARG A 235 4.61 -18.21 -28.92
N GLY A 236 3.39 -17.68 -29.06
CA GLY A 236 2.15 -18.43 -28.83
C GLY A 236 1.81 -18.63 -27.34
N GLU A 237 2.39 -17.83 -26.44
CA GLU A 237 2.17 -17.93 -25.00
C GLU A 237 1.22 -16.83 -24.50
N LEU A 238 0.19 -17.22 -23.75
CA LEU A 238 -0.70 -16.30 -23.05
C LEU A 238 -0.54 -16.47 -21.55
N TRP A 239 -0.23 -15.38 -20.87
CA TRP A 239 0.00 -15.37 -19.44
C TRP A 239 -1.12 -14.66 -18.69
N ILE A 240 -1.61 -15.31 -17.63
CA ILE A 240 -2.62 -14.75 -16.75
C ILE A 240 -2.22 -14.91 -15.28
N CYS A 241 -2.73 -14.02 -14.45
CA CYS A 241 -2.53 -14.03 -13.00
C CYS A 241 -3.84 -13.67 -12.27
N PRO A 242 -3.97 -13.99 -10.98
CA PRO A 242 -5.12 -13.55 -10.20
C PRO A 242 -5.06 -12.04 -9.97
N ILE A 243 -6.22 -11.38 -10.01
CA ILE A 243 -6.32 -9.91 -9.79
C ILE A 243 -6.07 -9.53 -8.33
N ARG A 244 -6.41 -10.44 -7.41
CA ARG A 244 -6.22 -10.30 -5.97
C ARG A 244 -5.31 -11.40 -5.46
N ASP A 245 -4.73 -11.21 -4.29
CA ASP A 245 -3.98 -12.29 -3.65
C ASP A 245 -4.86 -13.54 -3.50
N LEU A 246 -4.34 -14.65 -4.04
CA LEU A 246 -5.01 -15.94 -4.10
C LEU A 246 -4.15 -16.95 -3.34
N SER A 247 -4.71 -17.51 -2.27
CA SER A 247 -4.17 -18.69 -1.58
C SER A 247 -4.98 -19.90 -1.98
N ILE A 248 -4.30 -21.04 -2.18
CA ILE A 248 -4.92 -22.35 -2.38
C ILE A 248 -4.39 -23.23 -1.26
N ASP A 249 -5.20 -23.43 -0.22
CA ASP A 249 -4.81 -24.25 0.92
C ASP A 249 -4.82 -25.74 0.57
N PRO A 250 -4.18 -26.62 1.37
CA PRO A 250 -4.17 -28.06 1.11
C PRO A 250 -5.58 -28.63 0.92
N GLY A 251 -5.82 -29.30 -0.21
CA GLY A 251 -7.12 -29.85 -0.61
C GLY A 251 -8.07 -28.85 -1.28
N GLU A 252 -7.72 -27.57 -1.35
CA GLU A 252 -8.52 -26.56 -2.05
C GLU A 252 -8.23 -26.49 -3.55
N LYS A 253 -9.14 -25.83 -4.27
CA LYS A 253 -9.11 -25.70 -5.71
C LYS A 253 -9.34 -24.26 -6.15
N ALA A 254 -8.51 -23.79 -7.07
CA ALA A 254 -8.76 -22.58 -7.85
C ALA A 254 -9.19 -22.97 -9.27
N VAL A 255 -10.11 -22.19 -9.85
CA VAL A 255 -10.68 -22.49 -11.17
C VAL A 255 -10.71 -21.23 -12.01
N ILE A 256 -10.32 -21.38 -13.28
CA ILE A 256 -10.66 -20.41 -14.32
C ILE A 256 -11.89 -20.92 -15.03
N GLN A 257 -12.99 -20.20 -14.87
CA GLN A 257 -14.29 -20.61 -15.38
C GLN A 257 -14.56 -20.01 -16.76
N ASP A 258 -15.29 -20.75 -17.57
CA ASP A 258 -15.85 -20.30 -18.85
C ASP A 258 -14.79 -19.71 -19.80
N TYR A 259 -13.61 -20.31 -19.87
CA TYR A 259 -12.66 -19.92 -20.91
C TYR A 259 -13.15 -20.42 -22.28
N LEU A 260 -12.79 -19.67 -23.32
CA LEU A 260 -13.23 -19.84 -24.69
C LEU A 260 -12.03 -19.70 -25.63
N ILE A 261 -11.78 -20.73 -26.43
CA ILE A 261 -10.70 -20.75 -27.41
C ILE A 261 -11.30 -21.03 -28.79
N PRO A 262 -11.50 -19.99 -29.62
CA PRO A 262 -11.99 -20.17 -30.98
C PRO A 262 -10.89 -20.72 -31.88
N PHE A 263 -11.25 -21.62 -32.80
CA PHE A 263 -10.31 -22.16 -33.78
C PHE A 263 -10.96 -22.25 -35.17
N LYS A 264 -10.13 -22.17 -36.21
CA LYS A 264 -10.54 -22.30 -37.62
C LYS A 264 -9.58 -23.24 -38.35
N LYS A 265 -10.11 -24.24 -39.06
CA LYS A 265 -9.31 -25.27 -39.74
C LYS A 265 -8.34 -24.65 -40.74
N GLU A 266 -8.83 -23.71 -41.56
CA GLU A 266 -8.08 -23.12 -42.68
C GLU A 266 -6.85 -22.33 -42.23
N ALA A 267 -6.81 -21.90 -40.98
CA ALA A 267 -5.76 -21.05 -40.44
C ALA A 267 -4.67 -21.82 -39.67
N ILE A 268 -4.97 -23.04 -39.18
CA ILE A 268 -4.20 -23.63 -38.07
C ILE A 268 -3.64 -25.02 -38.42
N GLY A 269 -4.36 -25.85 -39.21
CA GLY A 269 -3.90 -27.19 -39.64
C GLY A 269 -3.83 -28.26 -38.54
N ASN A 270 -3.24 -27.97 -37.38
CA ASN A 270 -3.30 -28.76 -36.15
C ASN A 270 -3.20 -27.83 -34.95
N LEU A 271 -4.05 -28.00 -33.92
CA LEU A 271 -4.05 -27.15 -32.73
C LEU A 271 -3.61 -27.95 -31.51
N THR A 272 -2.55 -27.51 -30.84
CA THR A 272 -2.14 -28.05 -29.54
C THR A 272 -2.12 -26.92 -28.50
N ILE A 273 -2.71 -27.17 -27.33
CA ILE A 273 -2.77 -26.21 -26.23
C ILE A 273 -2.28 -26.92 -24.97
N GLU A 274 -1.22 -26.37 -24.37
CA GLU A 274 -0.68 -26.82 -23.09
C GLU A 274 -0.81 -25.72 -22.05
N ALA A 275 -0.80 -26.09 -20.76
CA ALA A 275 -0.75 -25.13 -19.68
C ALA A 275 0.34 -25.45 -18.66
N PHE A 276 0.93 -24.40 -18.12
CA PHE A 276 1.93 -24.44 -17.06
C PHE A 276 1.53 -23.46 -15.97
N VAL A 277 1.62 -23.88 -14.70
CA VAL A 277 1.32 -23.04 -13.54
C VAL A 277 2.60 -22.81 -12.75
N PHE A 278 2.85 -21.56 -12.40
CA PHE A 278 4.03 -21.09 -11.68
C PHE A 278 3.62 -20.40 -10.39
N PHE A 279 4.21 -20.83 -9.28
CA PHE A 279 4.05 -20.25 -7.95
C PHE A 279 5.36 -19.58 -7.58
N ASN A 280 5.51 -18.31 -7.99
CA ASN A 280 6.79 -17.60 -7.96
C ASN A 280 7.39 -17.49 -6.55
N LYS A 281 6.55 -17.27 -5.52
CA LYS A 281 7.00 -17.18 -4.12
C LYS A 281 7.60 -18.50 -3.62
N GLN A 282 7.07 -19.62 -4.08
CA GLN A 282 7.49 -20.96 -3.69
C GLN A 282 8.52 -21.58 -4.66
N GLN A 283 8.90 -20.88 -5.73
CA GLN A 283 9.74 -21.42 -6.82
C GLN A 283 9.21 -22.76 -7.38
N TYR A 284 7.90 -22.98 -7.28
CA TYR A 284 7.25 -24.23 -7.66
C TYR A 284 6.55 -24.08 -9.01
N LYS A 285 6.70 -25.07 -9.88
CA LYS A 285 6.07 -25.09 -11.20
C LYS A 285 5.51 -26.46 -11.54
N VAL A 286 4.36 -26.48 -12.21
CA VAL A 286 3.67 -27.70 -12.59
C VAL A 286 3.08 -27.58 -13.99
N LYS A 287 3.20 -28.64 -14.79
CA LYS A 287 2.54 -28.77 -16.09
C LYS A 287 1.15 -29.37 -15.88
N ALA A 288 0.17 -28.90 -16.63
CA ALA A 288 -1.14 -29.53 -16.67
C ALA A 288 -1.04 -31.02 -17.04
N LEU A 289 -1.83 -31.86 -16.38
CA LEU A 289 -1.84 -33.32 -16.57
C LEU A 289 -2.27 -33.71 -17.98
N ASN A 290 -3.20 -32.96 -18.55
CA ASN A 290 -3.66 -33.12 -19.93
C ASN A 290 -3.34 -31.87 -20.76
N HIS A 291 -3.40 -32.05 -22.07
CA HIS A 291 -3.30 -30.98 -23.07
C HIS A 291 -4.44 -31.17 -24.07
N ILE A 292 -4.80 -30.12 -24.79
CA ILE A 292 -5.82 -30.18 -25.83
C ILE A 292 -5.10 -30.33 -27.17
N ALA A 293 -5.46 -31.35 -27.96
CA ALA A 293 -4.92 -31.57 -29.29
C ALA A 293 -6.07 -31.80 -30.29
N ILE A 294 -6.10 -31.02 -31.36
CA ILE A 294 -7.05 -31.14 -32.47
C ILE A 294 -6.25 -31.33 -33.75
N ASN A 295 -6.53 -32.45 -34.44
CA ASN A 295 -5.98 -32.76 -35.75
C ASN A 295 -7.13 -32.72 -36.77
N PHE A 296 -6.96 -31.97 -37.86
CA PHE A 296 -7.99 -31.71 -38.88
C PHE A 296 -7.87 -32.60 -40.13
#